data_AF-A0A3M1XVT8-F1
#
_entry.id   AF-A0A3M1XVT8-F1
#
_cell.length_a   1.000
_cell.length_b   1.000
_cell.length_c   1.000
_cell.angle_alpha   90.00
_cell.angle_beta   90.00
_cell.angle_gamma   90.00
#
_symmetry.space_group_name_H-M   'P 1'
#
loop_
_entity.id
_entity.type
_entity.pdbx_description
1 polymer ?
#
loop_
_entity_poly.entity_id
_entity_poly.type
_entity_poly.pdbx_seq_one_letter_code
_entity_poly.pdbx_strand_id
1 'polypeptide(L)'
;MNHFVDLSHPIEDGLITYQGLPAPHICDFWTREGSAVHYEAGTSFQIGKIEMVGNSGTYIDAPFHRYEEGADVAGLDLSQLANLPAEIVQVNGEDVKAIDAEYFMGLEIRGKAVLIHTDWAQHWGTKAYFTNHPFLREDAAAYLVEQKVALVGIDSYNIDDTRGNRRPAHSLLLQAGIPIVEHLCQMGEIL
;
A
#
# COMPACT_ATOMS: atom_id res chain seq x y z
N MET A 1 -25.17 0.30 -12.32
CA MET A 1 -24.18 1.33 -11.91
C MET A 1 -22.99 0.58 -11.36
N ASN A 2 -21.77 0.98 -11.72
CA ASN A 2 -20.58 0.40 -11.11
C ASN A 2 -20.45 0.94 -9.69
N HIS A 3 -20.15 0.07 -8.73
CA HIS A 3 -19.85 0.44 -7.36
C HIS A 3 -18.33 0.46 -7.20
N PHE A 4 -17.80 1.54 -6.63
CA PHE A 4 -16.39 1.66 -6.27
C PHE A 4 -16.27 1.64 -4.75
N VAL A 5 -15.29 0.90 -4.25
CA VAL A 5 -14.89 0.85 -2.85
C VAL A 5 -13.50 1.48 -2.77
N ASP A 6 -13.31 2.40 -1.82
CA ASP A 6 -11.99 2.96 -1.52
C ASP A 6 -11.27 2.00 -0.58
N LEU A 7 -10.06 1.58 -0.95
CA LEU A 7 -9.23 0.69 -0.13
C LEU A 7 -8.07 1.45 0.54
N SER A 8 -8.20 2.77 0.63
CA SER A 8 -7.15 3.66 1.10
C SER A 8 -7.45 4.22 2.49
N HIS A 9 -6.47 4.20 3.38
CA HIS A 9 -6.57 4.95 4.63
C HIS A 9 -6.44 6.46 4.37
N PRO A 10 -7.31 7.31 5.00
CA PRO A 10 -7.14 8.75 4.97
C PRO A 10 -5.79 9.18 5.55
N ILE A 11 -5.12 10.12 4.88
CA ILE A 11 -3.88 10.73 5.37
C ILE A 11 -4.21 12.05 6.05
N GLU A 12 -3.77 12.20 7.30
CA GLU A 12 -4.01 13.39 8.13
C GLU A 12 -2.70 14.00 8.63
N ASP A 13 -2.70 15.30 8.92
CA ASP A 13 -1.55 15.99 9.54
C ASP A 13 -1.18 15.29 10.86
N GLY A 14 0.09 14.92 11.00
CA GLY A 14 0.59 14.27 12.22
C GLY A 14 0.27 12.77 12.35
N LEU A 15 -0.43 12.16 11.39
CA LEU A 15 -0.72 10.72 11.42
C LEU A 15 0.55 9.90 11.18
N ILE A 16 0.96 9.10 12.17
CA ILE A 16 2.07 8.16 12.01
C ILE A 16 1.55 6.88 11.34
N THR A 17 2.05 6.60 10.15
CA THR A 17 1.67 5.43 9.34
C THR A 17 2.76 4.36 9.33
N TYR A 18 4.01 4.74 9.60
CA TYR A 18 5.13 3.82 9.72
C TYR A 18 6.06 4.21 10.85
N GLN A 19 6.39 3.26 11.72
CA GLN A 19 7.19 3.53 12.91
C GLN A 19 8.63 3.89 12.52
N GLY A 20 9.07 5.08 12.93
CA GLY A 20 10.40 5.61 12.63
C GLY A 20 10.45 6.56 11.43
N LEU A 21 9.38 6.67 10.64
CA LEU A 21 9.23 7.71 9.63
C LEU A 21 8.56 8.96 10.24
N PRO A 22 8.88 10.17 9.73
CA PRO A 22 8.16 11.37 10.13
C PRO A 22 6.70 11.29 9.69
N ALA A 23 5.79 11.82 10.50
CA ALA A 23 4.40 12.00 10.10
C ALA A 23 4.30 12.96 8.91
N PRO A 24 3.28 12.81 8.03
CA PRO A 24 2.90 13.84 7.08
C PRO A 24 2.67 15.17 7.78
N HIS A 25 3.20 16.24 7.19
CA HIS A 25 2.84 17.60 7.55
C HIS A 25 1.93 18.18 6.46
N ILE A 26 0.68 18.43 6.83
CA ILE A 26 -0.37 18.94 5.94
C ILE A 26 -0.86 20.27 6.51
N CYS A 27 -0.61 21.35 5.77
CA CYS A 27 -0.94 22.70 6.22
C CYS A 27 -1.34 23.61 5.06
N ASP A 28 -1.81 24.81 5.35
CA ASP A 28 -2.05 25.83 4.31
C ASP A 28 -0.72 26.47 3.91
N PHE A 29 -0.40 26.41 2.62
CA PHE A 29 0.58 27.32 2.01
C PHE A 29 -0.02 28.72 1.88
N TRP A 30 -1.24 28.80 1.37
CA TRP A 30 -2.09 29.99 1.41
C TRP A 30 -3.43 29.66 2.02
N THR A 31 -3.82 30.40 3.05
CA THR A 31 -5.21 30.43 3.51
C THR A 31 -6.06 31.20 2.50
N ARG A 32 -7.38 30.97 2.48
CA ARG A 32 -8.30 31.75 1.61
C ARG A 32 -8.16 33.25 1.84
N GLU A 33 -8.15 33.65 3.11
CA GLU A 33 -7.99 35.06 3.51
C GLU A 33 -6.63 35.61 3.10
N GLY A 34 -5.56 34.84 3.31
CA GLY A 34 -4.20 35.22 2.95
C GLY A 34 -4.02 35.40 1.45
N SER A 35 -4.69 34.58 0.63
CA SER A 35 -4.62 34.72 -0.83
C SER A 35 -5.30 35.99 -1.35
N ALA A 36 -6.32 36.51 -0.65
CA ALA A 36 -7.14 37.62 -1.14
C ALA A 36 -6.35 38.91 -1.36
N VAL A 37 -5.21 39.09 -0.67
CA VAL A 37 -4.32 40.25 -0.85
C VAL A 37 -3.58 40.24 -2.20
N HIS A 38 -3.56 39.10 -2.88
CA HIS A 38 -2.88 38.90 -4.16
C HIS A 38 -3.82 39.01 -5.37
N TYR A 39 -5.14 39.12 -5.16
CA TYR A 39 -6.15 39.08 -6.23
C TYR A 39 -7.20 40.18 -6.09
N GLU A 40 -8.02 40.33 -7.14
CA GLU A 40 -9.13 41.28 -7.13
C GLU A 40 -10.23 40.87 -6.13
N ALA A 41 -11.00 41.87 -5.69
CA ALA A 41 -12.10 41.67 -4.75
C ALA A 41 -13.07 40.59 -5.25
N GLY A 42 -13.38 39.61 -4.39
CA GLY A 42 -14.21 38.46 -4.72
C GLY A 42 -13.44 37.24 -5.22
N THR A 43 -12.12 37.32 -5.39
CA THR A 43 -11.27 36.19 -5.81
C THR A 43 -10.34 35.77 -4.66
N SER A 44 -10.44 34.51 -4.22
CA SER A 44 -9.54 33.92 -3.23
C SER A 44 -9.43 32.40 -3.39
N PHE A 45 -8.31 31.85 -2.94
CA PHE A 45 -7.95 30.44 -3.05
C PHE A 45 -7.33 29.93 -1.75
N GLN A 46 -7.56 28.66 -1.44
CA GLN A 46 -6.74 27.94 -0.47
C GLN A 46 -5.77 27.06 -1.24
N ILE A 47 -4.50 27.08 -0.86
CA ILE A 47 -3.48 26.20 -1.41
C ILE A 47 -2.89 25.43 -0.24
N GLY A 48 -3.07 24.11 -0.24
CA GLY A 48 -2.44 23.23 0.74
C GLY A 48 -0.98 22.95 0.39
N LYS A 49 -0.13 22.78 1.42
CA LYS A 49 1.19 22.16 1.35
C LYS A 49 1.10 20.78 1.97
N ILE A 50 1.69 19.79 1.31
CA ILE A 50 1.86 18.44 1.84
C ILE A 50 3.36 18.13 1.79
N GLU A 51 3.91 17.73 2.93
CA GLU A 51 5.27 17.23 3.06
C GLU A 51 5.21 15.88 3.77
N MET A 52 5.60 14.81 3.08
CA MET A 52 5.47 13.44 3.58
C MET A 52 6.48 12.51 2.93
N VAL A 53 6.75 11.38 3.59
CA VAL A 53 7.43 10.25 2.97
C VAL A 53 6.45 9.53 2.05
N GLY A 54 6.90 9.03 0.90
CA GLY A 54 6.02 8.34 -0.06
C GLY A 54 5.33 7.12 0.54
N ASN A 55 6.00 6.43 1.47
CA ASN A 55 5.47 5.33 2.27
C ASN A 55 4.58 5.81 3.44
N SER A 56 3.61 6.69 3.16
CA SER A 56 2.59 7.10 4.14
C SER A 56 1.16 6.80 3.66
N GLY A 57 0.32 6.34 4.58
CA GLY A 57 -1.05 5.90 4.29
C GLY A 57 -1.05 4.57 3.54
N THR A 58 -2.02 4.37 2.66
CA THR A 58 -1.99 3.29 1.66
C THR A 58 -1.11 3.72 0.50
N TYR A 59 -0.02 3.01 0.27
CA TYR A 59 1.00 3.42 -0.71
C TYR A 59 1.43 2.27 -1.60
N ILE A 60 2.19 2.62 -2.63
CA ILE A 60 2.78 1.68 -3.59
C ILE A 60 4.30 1.74 -3.54
N ASP A 61 4.94 0.58 -3.49
CA ASP A 61 6.36 0.43 -3.74
C ASP A 61 6.61 -0.06 -5.16
N ALA A 62 7.49 0.68 -5.85
CA ALA A 62 8.02 0.37 -7.16
C ALA A 62 9.41 -0.28 -7.03
N PRO A 63 9.95 -0.95 -8.08
CA PRO A 63 11.25 -1.59 -8.04
C PRO A 63 12.39 -0.72 -7.49
N PHE A 64 12.39 0.58 -7.78
CA PHE A 64 13.35 1.55 -7.28
C PHE A 64 13.47 1.58 -5.74
N HIS A 65 12.39 1.28 -5.01
CA HIS A 65 12.39 1.20 -3.55
C HIS A 65 13.48 0.24 -3.04
N ARG A 66 13.75 -0.84 -3.79
CA ARG A 66 14.73 -1.86 -3.41
C ARG A 66 15.98 -1.88 -4.27
N TYR A 67 15.86 -1.53 -5.54
CA TYR A 67 16.89 -1.69 -6.57
C TYR A 67 17.15 -0.37 -7.28
N GLU A 68 18.37 0.17 -7.16
CA GLU A 68 18.71 1.52 -7.66
C GLU A 68 18.46 1.73 -9.17
N GLU A 69 18.57 0.67 -9.96
CA GLU A 69 18.30 0.68 -11.42
C GLU A 69 16.85 0.30 -11.77
N GLY A 70 16.01 0.05 -10.76
CA GLY A 70 14.60 -0.30 -10.92
C GLY A 70 13.75 0.91 -11.32
N ALA A 71 12.61 0.65 -11.96
CA ALA A 71 11.62 1.69 -12.23
C ALA A 71 11.10 2.31 -10.92
N ASP A 72 11.00 3.63 -10.88
CA ASP A 72 10.27 4.34 -9.84
C ASP A 72 8.76 4.35 -10.14
N VAL A 73 7.97 5.00 -9.27
CA VAL A 73 6.50 5.06 -9.43
C VAL A 73 6.10 5.71 -10.76
N ALA A 74 6.84 6.71 -11.25
CA ALA A 74 6.55 7.37 -12.52
C ALA A 74 6.91 6.49 -13.73
N GLY A 75 7.81 5.52 -13.55
CA GLY A 75 8.22 4.55 -14.57
C GLY A 75 7.38 3.28 -14.66
N LEU A 76 6.42 3.06 -13.75
CA LEU A 76 5.53 1.89 -13.80
C LEU A 76 4.53 1.98 -14.96
N ASP A 77 4.28 0.86 -15.65
CA ASP A 77 3.26 0.81 -16.69
C ASP A 77 1.85 0.83 -16.05
N LEU A 78 0.95 1.64 -16.60
CA LEU A 78 -0.44 1.70 -16.13
C LEU A 78 -1.16 0.36 -16.25
N SER A 79 -0.75 -0.53 -17.17
CA SER A 79 -1.28 -1.88 -17.27
C SER A 79 -0.97 -2.75 -16.05
N GLN A 80 -0.06 -2.32 -15.17
CA GLN A 80 0.25 -2.95 -13.89
C GLN A 80 -0.47 -2.31 -12.71
N LEU A 81 -1.26 -1.26 -12.92
CA LEU A 81 -1.79 -0.41 -11.85
C LEU A 81 -3.29 -0.14 -11.96
N ALA A 82 -3.81 -0.04 -13.18
CA ALA A 82 -5.17 0.42 -13.43
C ALA A 82 -6.01 -0.64 -14.14
N ASN A 83 -7.27 -0.75 -13.73
CA ASN A 83 -8.26 -1.67 -14.33
C ASN A 83 -7.77 -3.13 -14.37
N LEU A 84 -7.05 -3.54 -13.32
CA LEU A 84 -6.59 -4.91 -13.18
C LEU A 84 -7.74 -5.80 -12.70
N PRO A 85 -7.89 -7.02 -13.26
CA PRO A 85 -8.61 -8.07 -12.54
C PRO A 85 -7.89 -8.34 -11.22
N ALA A 86 -8.65 -8.41 -10.12
CA ALA A 86 -8.11 -8.68 -8.80
C ALA A 86 -8.59 -10.05 -8.29
N GLU A 87 -7.70 -10.79 -7.64
CA GLU A 87 -8.01 -11.95 -6.82
C GLU A 87 -7.81 -11.57 -5.36
N ILE A 88 -8.86 -11.70 -4.54
CA ILE A 88 -8.77 -11.44 -3.11
C ILE A 88 -8.53 -12.75 -2.38
N VAL A 89 -7.41 -12.83 -1.67
CA VAL A 89 -7.01 -14.01 -0.91
C VAL A 89 -7.27 -13.73 0.56
N GLN A 90 -8.36 -14.31 1.09
CA GLN A 90 -8.67 -14.24 2.51
C GLN A 90 -7.75 -15.17 3.30
N VAL A 91 -7.02 -14.61 4.25
CA VAL A 91 -6.20 -15.37 5.19
C VAL A 91 -7.03 -15.62 6.44
N ASN A 92 -7.68 -16.78 6.48
CA ASN A 92 -8.55 -17.16 7.59
C ASN A 92 -7.74 -17.61 8.82
N GLY A 93 -7.95 -16.95 9.96
CA GLY A 93 -7.48 -17.36 11.29
C GLY A 93 -6.82 -16.22 12.07
N GLU A 94 -7.36 -15.92 13.26
CA GLU A 94 -6.89 -14.82 14.14
C GLU A 94 -5.38 -14.87 14.47
N ASP A 95 -4.76 -16.06 14.35
CA ASP A 95 -3.36 -16.31 14.67
C ASP A 95 -2.42 -16.46 13.45
N VAL A 96 -2.94 -16.41 12.21
CA VAL A 96 -2.12 -16.59 11.02
C VAL A 96 -1.31 -15.33 10.75
N LYS A 97 0.00 -15.41 11.00
CA LYS A 97 0.93 -14.29 10.80
C LYS A 97 1.83 -14.45 9.59
N ALA A 98 2.13 -15.69 9.20
CA ALA A 98 3.10 -15.98 8.16
C ALA A 98 2.37 -16.70 7.01
N ILE A 99 2.09 -15.97 5.95
CA ILE A 99 1.26 -16.42 4.83
C ILE A 99 2.18 -17.14 3.84
N ASP A 100 1.98 -18.44 3.68
CA ASP A 100 2.78 -19.28 2.76
C ASP A 100 2.11 -19.48 1.40
N ALA A 101 2.80 -20.22 0.53
CA ALA A 101 2.36 -20.42 -0.85
C ALA A 101 1.02 -21.17 -0.97
N GLU A 102 0.62 -21.95 0.04
CA GLU A 102 -0.58 -22.79 -0.02
C GLU A 102 -1.85 -21.95 -0.20
N TYR A 103 -1.87 -20.72 0.32
CA TYR A 103 -2.96 -19.76 0.14
C TYR A 103 -3.23 -19.37 -1.32
N PHE A 104 -2.27 -19.58 -2.21
CA PHE A 104 -2.32 -19.15 -3.60
C PHE A 104 -2.38 -20.33 -4.60
N MET A 105 -2.21 -21.56 -4.11
CA MET A 105 -2.17 -22.74 -4.96
C MET A 105 -3.54 -23.02 -5.58
N GLY A 106 -3.55 -23.22 -6.90
CA GLY A 106 -4.78 -23.51 -7.65
C GLY A 106 -5.63 -22.28 -8.01
N LEU A 107 -5.23 -21.08 -7.61
CA LEU A 107 -5.87 -19.84 -8.05
C LEU A 107 -5.38 -19.42 -9.45
N GLU A 108 -6.30 -18.92 -10.28
CA GLU A 108 -5.97 -18.34 -11.58
C GLU A 108 -5.51 -16.88 -11.43
N ILE A 109 -4.29 -16.65 -10.96
CA ILE A 109 -3.78 -15.32 -10.56
C ILE A 109 -2.81 -14.66 -11.57
N ARG A 110 -2.49 -15.33 -12.67
CA ARG A 110 -1.56 -14.81 -13.67
C ARG A 110 -2.06 -13.50 -14.28
N GLY A 111 -1.23 -12.45 -14.22
CA GLY A 111 -1.56 -11.11 -14.73
C GLY A 111 -2.65 -10.38 -13.94
N LYS A 112 -3.08 -10.90 -12.78
CA LYS A 112 -4.03 -10.24 -11.89
C LYS A 112 -3.31 -9.46 -10.79
N ALA A 113 -4.00 -8.51 -10.17
CA ALA A 113 -3.66 -8.06 -8.83
C ALA A 113 -4.02 -9.17 -7.83
N VAL A 114 -3.13 -9.47 -6.89
CA VAL A 114 -3.44 -10.37 -5.77
C VAL A 114 -3.49 -9.52 -4.51
N LEU A 115 -4.68 -9.40 -3.90
CA LEU A 115 -4.90 -8.62 -2.70
C LEU A 115 -5.08 -9.56 -1.51
N ILE A 116 -4.20 -9.45 -0.53
CA ILE A 116 -4.15 -10.33 0.63
C ILE A 116 -4.94 -9.64 1.75
N HIS A 117 -6.05 -10.27 2.15
CA HIS A 117 -6.93 -9.77 3.21
C HIS A 117 -6.66 -10.52 4.52
N THR A 118 -6.26 -9.80 5.56
CA THR A 118 -5.87 -10.36 6.87
C THR A 118 -6.65 -9.76 8.04
N ASP A 119 -7.61 -8.86 7.75
CA ASP A 119 -8.36 -8.03 8.71
C ASP A 119 -7.45 -7.10 9.57
N TRP A 120 -6.15 -6.99 9.26
CA TRP A 120 -5.20 -6.23 10.08
C TRP A 120 -5.45 -4.73 10.07
N ALA A 121 -6.10 -4.23 9.01
CA ALA A 121 -6.52 -2.84 8.89
C ALA A 121 -7.40 -2.36 10.06
N GLN A 122 -8.06 -3.26 10.80
CA GLN A 122 -8.84 -2.91 12.00
C GLN A 122 -7.99 -2.27 13.12
N HIS A 123 -6.66 -2.49 13.08
CA HIS A 123 -5.74 -1.93 14.07
C HIS A 123 -5.16 -0.57 13.67
N TRP A 124 -5.52 -0.04 12.49
CA TRP A 124 -4.99 1.22 11.96
C TRP A 124 -5.05 2.37 12.97
N GLY A 125 -4.01 3.22 12.99
CA GLY A 125 -3.90 4.34 13.91
C GLY A 125 -3.63 3.96 15.37
N THR A 126 -3.46 2.67 15.69
CA THR A 126 -3.11 2.20 17.04
C THR A 126 -1.69 1.65 17.10
N LYS A 127 -1.13 1.53 18.31
CA LYS A 127 0.18 0.90 18.51
C LYS A 127 0.21 -0.57 18.08
N ALA A 128 -0.94 -1.25 18.12
CA ALA A 128 -1.03 -2.66 17.75
C ALA A 128 -0.71 -2.89 16.27
N TYR A 129 -1.04 -1.91 15.41
CA TYR A 129 -0.81 -2.00 13.97
C TYR A 129 0.66 -2.30 13.63
N PHE A 130 1.59 -1.68 14.37
CA PHE A 130 3.03 -1.75 14.10
C PHE A 130 3.71 -3.01 14.63
N THR A 131 2.97 -3.91 15.30
CA THR A 131 3.59 -5.06 15.99
C THR A 131 2.90 -6.35 15.62
N ASN A 132 3.70 -7.37 15.32
CA ASN A 132 3.20 -8.74 15.19
C ASN A 132 2.09 -8.88 14.12
N HIS A 133 2.19 -8.07 13.08
CA HIS A 133 1.30 -8.05 11.92
C HIS A 133 1.50 -9.29 11.03
N PRO A 134 0.47 -9.68 10.26
CA PRO A 134 0.60 -10.65 9.19
C PRO A 134 1.56 -10.18 8.10
N PHE A 135 2.29 -11.12 7.50
CA PHE A 135 3.26 -10.88 6.44
C PHE A 135 3.31 -12.08 5.48
N LEU A 136 3.83 -11.83 4.29
CA LEU A 136 4.04 -12.81 3.24
C LEU A 136 5.37 -13.53 3.43
N ARG A 137 5.37 -14.86 3.42
CA ARG A 137 6.60 -15.66 3.47
C ARG A 137 7.34 -15.64 2.14
N GLU A 138 8.63 -15.96 2.20
CA GLU A 138 9.52 -16.03 1.04
C GLU A 138 9.06 -17.01 -0.03
N ASP A 139 8.54 -18.17 0.36
CA ASP A 139 7.97 -19.18 -0.57
C ASP A 139 6.69 -18.70 -1.25
N ALA A 140 5.84 -17.96 -0.53
CA ALA A 140 4.66 -17.34 -1.13
C ALA A 140 5.03 -16.25 -2.14
N ALA A 141 5.98 -15.37 -1.78
CA ALA A 141 6.48 -14.34 -2.70
C ALA A 141 7.09 -14.96 -3.97
N ALA A 142 7.90 -16.01 -3.83
CA ALA A 142 8.47 -16.74 -4.96
C ALA A 142 7.39 -17.35 -5.86
N TYR A 143 6.34 -17.93 -5.27
CA TYR A 143 5.21 -18.48 -6.03
C TYR A 143 4.45 -17.39 -6.81
N LEU A 144 4.18 -16.23 -6.19
CA LEU A 144 3.53 -15.10 -6.86
C LEU A 144 4.35 -14.57 -8.05
N VAL A 145 5.69 -14.52 -7.92
CA VAL A 145 6.60 -14.20 -9.02
C VAL A 145 6.47 -15.22 -10.16
N GLU A 146 6.47 -16.52 -9.85
CA GLU A 146 6.31 -17.59 -10.85
C GLU A 146 4.97 -17.49 -11.60
N GLN A 147 3.91 -17.13 -10.88
CA GLN A 147 2.60 -16.90 -11.48
C GLN A 147 2.53 -15.61 -12.31
N LYS A 148 3.54 -14.73 -12.24
CA LYS A 148 3.58 -13.43 -12.94
C LYS A 148 2.31 -12.63 -12.66
N VAL A 149 1.98 -12.48 -11.38
CA VAL A 149 0.93 -11.55 -10.95
C VAL A 149 1.33 -10.12 -11.34
N ALA A 150 0.34 -9.27 -11.61
CA ALA A 150 0.59 -7.91 -12.04
C ALA A 150 0.96 -6.99 -10.87
N LEU A 151 0.39 -7.24 -9.69
CA LEU A 151 0.52 -6.44 -8.48
C LEU A 151 0.24 -7.32 -7.26
N VAL A 152 0.89 -7.04 -6.13
CA VAL A 152 0.56 -7.68 -4.84
C VAL A 152 0.16 -6.61 -3.83
N GLY A 153 -1.00 -6.74 -3.21
CA GLY A 153 -1.50 -5.86 -2.17
C GLY A 153 -1.66 -6.58 -0.84
N ILE A 154 -1.47 -5.89 0.28
CA ILE A 154 -1.74 -6.41 1.63
C ILE A 154 -2.33 -5.33 2.54
N ASP A 155 -3.26 -5.70 3.42
CA ASP A 155 -3.91 -4.83 4.41
C ASP A 155 -3.15 -4.71 5.75
N SER A 156 -1.90 -5.16 5.78
CA SER A 156 -1.06 -5.18 6.97
C SER A 156 0.02 -4.08 6.94
N TYR A 157 0.73 -3.93 8.07
CA TYR A 157 1.76 -2.91 8.25
C TYR A 157 2.94 -3.02 7.28
N ASN A 158 3.30 -4.24 6.88
CA ASN A 158 4.35 -4.48 5.90
C ASN A 158 4.17 -5.89 5.33
N ILE A 159 4.49 -6.08 4.06
CA ILE A 159 4.42 -7.38 3.39
C ILE A 159 5.50 -8.34 3.89
N ASP A 160 6.58 -7.83 4.49
CA ASP A 160 7.64 -8.63 5.10
C ASP A 160 7.57 -8.66 6.64
N ASP A 161 8.19 -9.67 7.25
CA ASP A 161 8.34 -9.74 8.71
C ASP A 161 9.27 -8.63 9.23
N THR A 162 8.71 -7.72 10.02
CA THR A 162 9.44 -6.59 10.61
C THR A 162 10.21 -6.95 11.89
N ARG A 163 10.06 -8.16 12.44
CA ARG A 163 10.80 -8.61 13.65
C ARG A 163 12.26 -8.91 13.38
N GLY A 164 12.59 -9.20 12.12
CA GLY A 164 13.96 -9.38 11.63
C GLY A 164 14.36 -8.31 10.62
N ASN A 165 15.55 -8.47 10.05
CA ASN A 165 16.10 -7.55 9.05
C ASN A 165 16.02 -8.08 7.61
N ARG A 166 15.42 -9.26 7.40
CA ARG A 166 15.21 -9.83 6.06
C ARG A 166 13.95 -9.22 5.44
N ARG A 167 14.01 -8.95 4.13
CA ARG A 167 12.86 -8.45 3.33
C ARG A 167 12.68 -9.27 2.05
N PRO A 168 12.47 -10.60 2.15
CA PRO A 168 12.39 -11.48 0.99
C PRO A 168 11.20 -11.15 0.07
N ALA A 169 10.03 -10.77 0.59
CA ALA A 169 8.87 -10.46 -0.23
C ALA A 169 9.13 -9.20 -1.07
N HIS A 170 9.59 -8.10 -0.47
CA HIS A 170 10.03 -6.92 -1.22
C HIS A 170 11.09 -7.29 -2.25
N SER A 171 12.12 -8.04 -1.85
CA SER A 171 13.24 -8.36 -2.74
C SER A 171 12.76 -9.18 -3.95
N LEU A 172 12.00 -10.26 -3.75
CA LEU A 172 11.57 -11.13 -4.83
C LEU A 172 10.56 -10.45 -5.78
N LEU A 173 9.55 -9.78 -5.23
CA LEU A 173 8.49 -9.16 -6.02
C LEU A 173 9.04 -7.97 -6.82
N LEU A 174 9.77 -7.07 -6.17
CA LEU A 174 10.31 -5.88 -6.83
C LEU A 174 11.42 -6.22 -7.84
N GLN A 175 12.23 -7.27 -7.59
CA GLN A 175 13.22 -7.74 -8.56
C GLN A 175 12.55 -8.26 -9.84
N ALA A 176 11.34 -8.84 -9.71
CA ALA A 176 10.53 -9.31 -10.82
C ALA A 176 9.70 -8.18 -11.48
N GLY A 177 9.81 -6.93 -11.01
CA GLY A 177 9.06 -5.80 -11.53
C GLY A 177 7.60 -5.76 -11.07
N ILE A 178 7.23 -6.51 -10.03
CA ILE A 178 5.86 -6.59 -9.50
C ILE A 178 5.71 -5.54 -8.40
N PRO A 179 4.92 -4.48 -8.59
CA PRO A 179 4.67 -3.49 -7.56
C PRO A 179 3.91 -4.06 -6.36
N ILE A 180 4.14 -3.43 -5.21
CA ILE A 180 3.56 -3.82 -3.92
C ILE A 180 2.69 -2.68 -3.42
N VAL A 181 1.49 -2.99 -2.93
CA VAL A 181 0.63 -2.03 -2.22
C VAL A 181 0.49 -2.47 -0.77
N GLU A 182 0.81 -1.59 0.16
CA GLU A 182 0.73 -1.86 1.60
C GLU A 182 -0.35 -0.98 2.25
N HIS A 183 -0.81 -1.41 3.42
CA HIS A 183 -1.80 -0.69 4.25
C HIS A 183 -3.16 -0.56 3.53
N LEU A 184 -3.55 -1.54 2.73
CA LEU A 184 -4.92 -1.60 2.21
C LEU A 184 -5.94 -1.63 3.36
N CYS A 185 -7.15 -1.14 3.11
CA CYS A 185 -8.25 -1.20 4.07
C CYS A 185 -9.56 -1.57 3.37
N GLN A 186 -10.65 -1.70 4.15
CA GLN A 186 -12.02 -1.92 3.65
C GLN A 186 -12.18 -3.11 2.67
N MET A 187 -11.23 -4.05 2.65
CA MET A 187 -11.26 -5.19 1.75
C MET A 187 -12.47 -6.10 1.99
N GLY A 188 -13.04 -6.09 3.21
CA GLY A 188 -14.30 -6.76 3.52
C GLY A 188 -15.51 -6.30 2.70
N GLU A 189 -15.46 -5.11 2.09
CA GLU A 189 -16.55 -4.56 1.27
C GLU A 189 -16.54 -5.07 -0.18
N ILE A 190 -15.47 -5.74 -0.60
CA ILE A 190 -15.28 -6.25 -1.98
C ILE A 190 -15.21 -7.79 -2.06
N LEU A 191 -15.57 -8.47 -0.97
CA LEU A 191 -15.67 -9.94 -0.89
C LEU A 191 -16.97 -10.48 -1.50
#